data_AF-A0A4D8QUY4-F1
#
_entry.id   AF-A0A4D8QUY4-F1
#
_cell.length_a   1.000
_cell.length_b   1.000
_cell.length_c   1.000
_cell.angle_alpha   90.00
_cell.angle_beta   90.00
_cell.angle_gamma   90.00
#
_symmetry.space_group_name_H-M   'P 1'
#
loop_
_entity.id
_entity.type
_entity.pdbx_description
1 polymer ?
#
loop_
_entity_poly.entity_id
_entity_poly.type
_entity_poly.pdbx_seq_one_letter_code
_entity_poly.pdbx_strand_id
1 'polypeptide(L)'
;MLPLLIPIISALAPVLLPEVAKAALGTGETAQKVGEAAVSVVSAVTGVPISTPADAERAVAAAQTDPAKLAELYRQQGDQVVALLRLDNEDRADARAQTVELAKAGSRISWGAPVVSTIVLVTFGIVLYRVLSQPAGAIDQNATLMLGALTTMASAVVSYWVGSSAGSAAKDKLLRK
;
A
#
# COMPACT_ATOMS: atom_id res chain seq x y z
N MET A 1 -6.95 8.91 -20.26
CA MET A 1 -6.85 10.27 -19.68
C MET A 1 -5.88 10.35 -18.48
N LEU A 2 -5.17 9.27 -18.15
CA LEU A 2 -4.16 9.19 -17.08
C LEU A 2 -3.02 10.25 -17.10
N PRO A 3 -2.43 10.67 -18.24
CA PRO A 3 -1.21 11.49 -18.21
C PRO A 3 -1.42 12.91 -17.70
N LEU A 4 -2.67 13.41 -17.67
CA LEU A 4 -3.00 14.75 -17.16
C LEU A 4 -3.28 14.77 -15.65
N LEU A 5 -3.58 13.62 -15.04
CA LEU A 5 -3.93 13.52 -13.62
C LEU A 5 -2.71 13.52 -12.71
N ILE A 6 -1.62 12.83 -13.10
CA ILE A 6 -0.38 12.77 -12.32
C ILE A 6 0.15 14.16 -11.93
N PRO A 7 0.32 15.14 -12.84
CA PRO A 7 0.82 16.46 -12.45
C PRO A 7 -0.15 17.22 -11.53
N ILE A 8 -1.47 17.02 -11.67
CA ILE A 8 -2.48 17.60 -10.79
C ILE A 8 -2.38 17.00 -9.38
N ILE A 9 -2.27 15.67 -9.27
CA ILE A 9 -2.12 14.98 -7.98
C ILE A 9 -0.81 15.37 -7.30
N SER A 10 0.28 15.49 -8.04
CA SER A 10 1.56 15.98 -7.50
C SER A 10 1.44 17.39 -6.93
N ALA A 11 0.70 18.30 -7.59
CA ALA A 11 0.45 19.64 -7.08
C ALA A 11 -0.43 19.62 -5.81
N LEU A 12 -1.36 18.67 -5.69
CA LEU A 12 -2.21 18.48 -4.51
C LEU A 12 -1.50 17.80 -3.33
N ALA A 13 -0.33 17.20 -3.52
CA ALA A 13 0.38 16.43 -2.49
C ALA A 13 0.46 17.10 -1.10
N PRO A 14 0.66 18.43 -0.96
CA PRO A 14 0.74 19.09 0.35
C PRO A 14 -0.54 19.02 1.19
N VAL A 15 -1.70 18.79 0.58
CA VAL A 15 -3.01 18.74 1.27
C VAL A 15 -3.64 17.35 1.23
N LEU A 16 -2.99 16.38 0.58
CA LEU A 16 -3.42 14.99 0.58
C LEU A 16 -2.77 14.22 1.73
N LEU A 17 -3.49 13.27 2.29
CA LEU A 17 -2.92 12.25 3.16
C LEU A 17 -1.92 11.41 2.35
N PRO A 18 -0.78 10.99 2.94
CA PRO A 18 0.27 10.26 2.24
C PRO A 18 -0.24 9.00 1.50
N GLU A 19 -1.19 8.31 2.09
CA GLU A 19 -1.80 7.07 1.59
C GLU A 19 -2.66 7.34 0.35
N VAL A 20 -3.40 8.46 0.34
CA VAL A 20 -4.20 8.90 -0.80
C VAL A 20 -3.28 9.33 -1.95
N ALA A 21 -2.25 10.12 -1.65
CA ALA A 21 -1.27 10.55 -2.63
C ALA A 21 -0.54 9.35 -3.26
N LYS A 22 -0.10 8.40 -2.44
CA LYS A 22 0.57 7.17 -2.90
C LYS A 22 -0.36 6.32 -3.78
N ALA A 23 -1.62 6.14 -3.38
CA ALA A 23 -2.58 5.37 -4.16
C ALA A 23 -2.94 6.05 -5.49
N ALA A 24 -3.11 7.38 -5.49
CA ALA A 24 -3.42 8.17 -6.68
C ALA A 24 -2.25 8.24 -7.69
N LEU A 25 -1.00 8.22 -7.21
CA LEU A 25 0.21 8.18 -8.04
C LEU A 25 0.59 6.76 -8.51
N GLY A 26 -0.18 5.74 -8.13
CA GLY A 26 0.00 4.38 -8.59
C GLY A 26 -0.30 4.19 -10.08
N THR A 27 -0.37 2.94 -10.52
CA THR A 27 -0.71 2.59 -11.91
C THR A 27 -2.03 1.82 -11.97
N GLY A 28 -2.72 1.95 -13.11
CA GLY A 28 -3.98 1.24 -13.39
C GLY A 28 -5.25 2.00 -13.00
N GLU A 29 -6.39 1.31 -13.14
CA GLU A 29 -7.73 1.90 -12.96
C GLU A 29 -7.99 2.38 -11.53
N THR A 30 -7.48 1.66 -10.53
CA THR A 30 -7.62 2.06 -9.12
C THR A 30 -6.92 3.37 -8.84
N ALA A 31 -5.69 3.56 -9.34
CA ALA A 31 -4.95 4.80 -9.18
C ALA A 31 -5.69 5.98 -9.85
N GLN A 32 -6.30 5.73 -11.02
CA GLN A 32 -7.12 6.73 -11.69
C GLN A 32 -8.34 7.14 -10.86
N LYS A 33 -9.11 6.17 -10.34
CA LYS A 33 -10.30 6.44 -9.51
C LYS A 33 -9.94 7.19 -8.22
N VAL A 34 -8.84 6.81 -7.56
CA VAL A 34 -8.39 7.49 -6.34
C VAL A 34 -7.90 8.90 -6.66
N GLY A 35 -7.19 9.10 -7.77
CA GLY A 35 -6.79 10.43 -8.23
C GLY A 35 -7.98 11.34 -8.53
N GLU A 36 -8.98 10.84 -9.27
CA GLU A 36 -10.21 11.59 -9.57
C GLU A 36 -10.99 11.93 -8.29
N ALA A 37 -11.10 10.99 -7.35
CA ALA A 37 -11.74 11.23 -6.05
C ALA A 37 -10.99 12.28 -5.22
N ALA A 38 -9.65 12.24 -5.19
CA ALA A 38 -8.83 13.22 -4.49
C ALA A 38 -9.01 14.63 -5.07
N VAL A 39 -9.01 14.76 -6.40
CA VAL A 39 -9.29 16.03 -7.09
C VAL A 39 -10.69 16.53 -6.77
N SER A 40 -11.69 15.64 -6.79
CA SER A 40 -13.08 15.98 -6.49
C SER A 40 -13.27 16.48 -5.05
N VAL A 41 -12.68 15.81 -4.07
CA VAL A 41 -12.74 16.21 -2.65
C VAL A 41 -12.09 17.56 -2.44
N VAL A 42 -10.87 17.76 -2.96
CA VAL A 42 -10.19 19.05 -2.84
C VAL A 42 -10.99 20.16 -3.52
N SER A 43 -11.52 19.92 -4.71
CA SER A 43 -12.35 20.89 -5.42
C SER A 43 -13.62 21.25 -4.64
N ALA A 44 -14.31 20.27 -4.06
CA ALA A 44 -15.53 20.47 -3.29
C ALA A 44 -15.30 21.27 -1.99
N VAL A 45 -14.22 20.96 -1.26
CA VAL A 45 -13.90 21.64 0.01
C VAL A 45 -13.35 23.05 -0.21
N THR A 46 -12.54 23.25 -1.26
CA THR A 46 -11.93 24.56 -1.55
C THR A 46 -12.85 25.48 -2.35
N GLY A 47 -13.81 24.91 -3.09
CA GLY A 47 -14.66 25.62 -4.05
C GLY A 47 -13.94 25.96 -5.36
N VAL A 48 -12.71 25.47 -5.56
CA VAL A 48 -11.91 25.75 -6.76
C VAL A 48 -12.08 24.59 -7.75
N PRO A 49 -12.58 24.82 -8.98
CA PRO A 49 -12.62 23.79 -10.00
C PRO A 49 -11.18 23.45 -10.45
N ILE A 50 -10.82 22.16 -10.40
CA ILE A 50 -9.47 21.69 -10.71
C ILE A 50 -9.48 20.94 -12.04
N SER A 51 -8.82 21.52 -13.04
CA SER A 51 -8.64 20.91 -14.36
C SER A 51 -7.20 20.93 -14.84
N THR A 52 -6.38 21.79 -14.23
CA THR A 52 -4.96 21.97 -14.53
C THR A 52 -4.12 21.95 -13.25
N PRO A 53 -2.79 21.73 -13.35
CA PRO A 53 -1.90 21.81 -12.19
C PRO A 53 -1.94 23.18 -11.49
N ALA A 54 -2.09 24.27 -12.24
CA ALA A 54 -2.21 25.61 -11.69
C ALA A 54 -3.51 25.79 -10.86
N ASP A 55 -4.59 25.10 -11.23
CA ASP A 55 -5.82 25.10 -10.43
C ASP A 55 -5.62 24.35 -9.11
N ALA A 56 -4.89 23.24 -9.14
CA ALA A 56 -4.53 22.47 -7.95
C ALA A 56 -3.68 23.27 -6.97
N GLU A 57 -2.69 24.03 -7.45
CA GLU A 57 -1.88 24.93 -6.61
C GLU A 57 -2.74 26.01 -5.94
N ARG A 58 -3.70 26.58 -6.68
CA ARG A 58 -4.65 27.56 -6.13
C ARG A 58 -5.57 26.94 -5.08
N ALA A 59 -6.04 25.71 -5.31
CA ALA A 59 -6.84 24.98 -4.34
C ALA A 59 -6.05 24.65 -3.08
N VAL A 60 -4.78 24.23 -3.21
CA VAL A 60 -3.85 24.01 -2.09
C VAL A 60 -3.66 25.28 -1.27
N ALA A 61 -3.37 26.41 -1.93
CA ALA A 61 -3.24 27.68 -1.25
C ALA A 61 -4.52 28.06 -0.49
N ALA A 62 -5.69 27.88 -1.10
CA ALA A 62 -6.98 28.16 -0.48
C ALA A 62 -7.31 27.23 0.71
N ALA A 63 -6.82 25.99 0.69
CA ALA A 63 -6.97 25.05 1.81
C ALA A 63 -6.00 25.37 2.95
N GLN A 64 -4.77 25.81 2.64
CA GLN A 64 -3.75 26.12 3.64
C GLN A 64 -4.01 27.45 4.37
N THR A 65 -4.68 28.41 3.73
CA THR A 65 -5.04 29.69 4.37
C THR A 65 -6.24 29.58 5.32
N ASP A 66 -7.01 28.49 5.24
CA ASP A 66 -8.19 28.25 6.07
C ASP A 66 -8.07 26.92 6.83
N PRO A 67 -7.70 26.95 8.13
CA PRO A 67 -7.57 25.75 8.96
C PRO A 67 -8.84 24.89 9.01
N ALA A 68 -10.04 25.47 8.85
CA ALA A 68 -11.29 24.72 8.87
C ALA A 68 -11.47 23.90 7.59
N LYS A 69 -11.08 24.46 6.44
CA LYS A 69 -11.09 23.72 5.16
C LYS A 69 -10.07 22.59 5.18
N LEU A 70 -8.88 22.83 5.71
CA LEU A 70 -7.85 21.79 5.84
C LEU A 70 -8.34 20.62 6.72
N ALA A 71 -9.01 20.94 7.84
CA ALA A 71 -9.57 19.92 8.73
C ALA A 71 -10.69 19.10 8.06
N GLU A 72 -11.62 19.74 7.36
CA GLU A 72 -12.69 19.03 6.63
C GLU A 72 -12.11 18.18 5.49
N LEU A 73 -11.08 18.68 4.82
CA LEU A 73 -10.38 17.93 3.78
C LEU A 73 -9.78 16.63 4.34
N TYR A 74 -9.08 16.70 5.47
CA TYR A 74 -8.54 15.50 6.12
C TYR A 74 -9.63 14.57 6.65
N ARG A 75 -10.76 15.12 7.12
CA ARG A 75 -11.90 14.31 7.55
C ARG A 75 -12.47 13.49 6.40
N GLN A 76 -12.72 14.12 5.25
CA GLN A 76 -13.24 13.45 4.05
C GLN A 76 -12.25 12.44 3.45
N GLN A 77 -10.95 12.78 3.44
CA GLN A 77 -9.93 11.84 3.00
C GLN A 77 -9.76 10.66 3.97
N GLY A 78 -9.87 10.90 5.27
CA GLY A 78 -9.77 9.86 6.30
C GLY A 78 -10.81 8.75 6.10
N ASP A 79 -12.06 9.12 5.84
CA ASP A 79 -13.13 8.15 5.56
C ASP A 79 -12.81 7.28 4.33
N GLN A 80 -12.22 7.87 3.28
CA GLN A 80 -11.80 7.16 2.08
C GLN A 80 -10.59 6.24 2.33
N VAL A 81 -9.60 6.70 3.11
CA VAL A 81 -8.44 5.89 3.49
C VAL A 81 -8.89 4.69 4.31
N VAL A 82 -9.80 4.87 5.27
CA VAL A 82 -10.36 3.77 6.05
C VAL A 82 -11.09 2.77 5.16
N ALA A 83 -11.86 3.23 4.17
CA ALA A 83 -12.52 2.34 3.21
C ALA A 83 -11.53 1.57 2.33
N LEU A 84 -10.49 2.23 1.81
CA LEU A 84 -9.43 1.60 1.02
C LEU A 84 -8.65 0.56 1.84
N LEU A 85 -8.28 0.88 3.08
CA LEU A 85 -7.60 -0.05 3.98
C LEU A 85 -8.50 -1.23 4.37
N ARG A 86 -9.82 -1.03 4.48
CA ARG A 86 -10.77 -2.14 4.70
C ARG A 86 -10.82 -3.07 3.51
N LEU A 87 -10.94 -2.53 2.29
CA LEU A 87 -10.95 -3.33 1.06
C LEU A 87 -9.65 -4.14 0.88
N ASP A 88 -8.48 -3.54 1.08
CA ASP A 88 -7.18 -4.25 1.03
C ASP A 88 -7.08 -5.34 2.12
N ASN A 89 -7.66 -5.10 3.31
CA ASN A 89 -7.73 -6.12 4.35
C ASN A 89 -8.72 -7.25 4.02
N GLU A 90 -9.86 -6.93 3.41
CA GLU A 90 -10.87 -7.89 2.99
C GLU A 90 -10.33 -8.80 1.87
N ASP A 91 -9.68 -8.22 0.85
CA ASP A 91 -9.05 -8.97 -0.25
C ASP A 91 -7.98 -9.95 0.30
N ARG A 92 -7.15 -9.49 1.24
CA ARG A 92 -6.19 -10.36 1.94
C ARG A 92 -6.87 -11.43 2.79
N ALA A 93 -8.00 -11.12 3.41
CA ALA A 93 -8.75 -12.08 4.21
C ALA A 93 -9.42 -13.14 3.35
N ASP A 94 -9.95 -12.77 2.18
CA ASP A 94 -10.59 -13.66 1.22
C ASP A 94 -9.58 -14.61 0.57
N ALA A 95 -8.43 -14.10 0.11
CA ALA A 95 -7.33 -14.94 -0.40
C ALA A 95 -6.86 -15.98 0.65
N ARG A 96 -6.90 -15.61 1.94
CA ARG A 96 -6.59 -16.53 3.05
C ARG A 96 -7.70 -17.55 3.27
N ALA A 97 -8.96 -17.14 3.22
CA ALA A 97 -10.11 -18.05 3.33
C ALA A 97 -10.09 -19.09 2.21
N GLN A 98 -9.85 -18.66 0.98
CA GLN A 98 -9.68 -19.54 -0.18
C GLN A 98 -8.55 -20.56 0.03
N THR A 99 -7.40 -20.13 0.56
CA THR A 99 -6.28 -21.04 0.85
C THR A 99 -6.65 -22.09 1.91
N VAL A 100 -7.41 -21.70 2.94
CA VAL A 100 -7.90 -22.62 3.99
C VAL A 100 -8.93 -23.60 3.44
N GLU A 101 -9.85 -23.16 2.59
CA GLU A 101 -10.83 -24.04 1.94
C GLU A 101 -10.15 -25.05 1.01
N LEU A 102 -9.17 -24.61 0.22
CA LEU A 102 -8.36 -25.48 -0.63
C LEU A 102 -7.56 -26.49 0.20
N ALA A 103 -7.03 -26.10 1.36
CA ALA A 103 -6.34 -27.00 2.27
C ALA A 103 -7.28 -28.07 2.84
N LYS A 104 -8.49 -27.68 3.25
CA LYS A 104 -9.54 -28.60 3.72
C LYS A 104 -9.99 -29.57 2.61
N ALA A 105 -10.01 -29.10 1.37
CA ALA A 105 -10.31 -29.91 0.20
C ALA A 105 -9.14 -30.83 -0.25
N GLY A 106 -8.00 -30.81 0.45
CA GLY A 106 -6.82 -31.60 0.10
C GLY A 106 -6.14 -31.16 -1.21
N SER A 107 -6.45 -29.97 -1.71
CA SER A 107 -5.89 -29.46 -2.97
C SER A 107 -4.42 -29.11 -2.81
N ARG A 108 -3.58 -29.54 -3.77
CA ARG A 108 -2.15 -29.19 -3.83
C ARG A 108 -1.89 -27.69 -3.91
N ILE A 109 -2.87 -26.89 -4.34
CA ILE A 109 -2.77 -25.42 -4.43
C ILE A 109 -2.60 -24.79 -3.04
N SER A 110 -3.07 -25.44 -1.96
CA SER A 110 -2.93 -24.92 -0.60
C SER A 110 -1.47 -24.75 -0.13
N TRP A 111 -0.53 -25.42 -0.81
CA TRP A 111 0.90 -25.33 -0.52
C TRP A 111 1.57 -24.13 -1.20
N GLY A 112 0.88 -23.39 -2.07
CA GLY A 112 1.45 -22.27 -2.80
C GLY A 112 2.11 -21.23 -1.90
N ALA A 113 1.37 -20.70 -0.91
CA ALA A 113 1.90 -19.69 0.01
C ALA A 113 3.08 -20.20 0.88
N PRO A 114 3.03 -21.40 1.50
CA PRO A 114 4.19 -22.01 2.16
C PRO A 114 5.41 -22.17 1.24
N VAL A 115 5.23 -22.74 0.04
CA VAL A 115 6.33 -23.03 -0.89
C VAL A 115 7.01 -21.75 -1.36
N VAL A 116 6.23 -20.73 -1.77
CA VAL A 116 6.78 -19.43 -2.17
C VAL A 116 7.51 -18.76 -1.00
N SER A 117 6.95 -18.82 0.22
CA SER A 117 7.60 -18.29 1.42
C SER A 117 8.95 -18.97 1.68
N THR A 118 9.02 -20.29 1.55
CA THR A 118 10.27 -21.05 1.71
C THR A 118 11.31 -20.63 0.67
N ILE A 119 10.92 -20.54 -0.60
CA ILE A 119 11.83 -20.11 -1.68
C ILE A 119 12.40 -18.73 -1.37
N VAL A 120 11.56 -17.75 -1.05
CA VAL A 120 11.99 -16.37 -0.77
C VAL A 120 12.94 -16.30 0.43
N LEU A 121 12.61 -16.96 1.55
CA LEU A 121 13.45 -16.93 2.76
C LEU A 121 14.78 -17.65 2.57
N VAL A 122 14.79 -18.79 1.86
CA VAL A 122 16.03 -19.52 1.55
C VAL A 122 16.91 -18.69 0.62
N THR A 123 16.37 -18.12 -0.46
CA THR A 123 17.13 -17.24 -1.36
C THR A 123 17.69 -16.03 -0.63
N PHE A 124 16.89 -15.38 0.23
CA PHE A 124 17.36 -14.28 1.06
C PHE A 124 18.52 -14.70 1.97
N GLY A 125 18.41 -15.83 2.67
CA GLY A 125 19.47 -16.37 3.51
C GLY A 125 20.78 -16.66 2.75
N ILE A 126 20.67 -17.23 1.54
CA ILE A 126 21.83 -17.51 0.68
C ILE A 126 22.53 -16.21 0.25
N VAL A 127 21.77 -15.21 -0.22
CA VAL A 127 22.33 -13.92 -0.67
C VAL A 127 22.93 -13.16 0.50
N LEU A 128 22.24 -13.13 1.64
CA LEU A 128 22.75 -12.50 2.86
C LEU A 128 24.06 -13.16 3.31
N TYR A 129 24.13 -14.49 3.33
CA TYR A 129 25.36 -15.21 3.65
C TYR A 129 26.50 -14.87 2.68
N ARG A 130 26.22 -14.81 1.37
CA ARG A 130 27.20 -14.43 0.34
C ARG A 130 27.75 -13.02 0.59
N VAL A 131 26.89 -12.04 0.85
CA VAL A 131 27.30 -10.66 1.12
C VAL A 131 28.13 -10.56 2.41
N LEU A 132 27.71 -11.23 3.48
CA LEU A 132 28.42 -11.21 4.76
C LEU A 132 29.73 -11.99 4.77
N SER A 133 29.91 -12.95 3.85
CA SER A 133 31.12 -13.77 3.74
C SER A 133 32.17 -13.18 2.81
N GLN A 134 31.91 -12.01 2.20
CA GLN A 134 32.89 -11.34 1.35
C GLN A 134 34.01 -10.70 2.19
N PRO A 135 35.28 -10.81 1.76
CA PRO A 135 36.39 -10.15 2.44
C PRO A 135 36.22 -8.63 2.45
N ALA A 136 36.67 -7.98 3.53
CA ALA A 136 36.54 -6.55 3.71
C ALA A 136 37.14 -5.79 2.52
N GLY A 137 36.35 -4.91 1.89
CA GLY A 137 36.73 -4.13 0.71
C GLY A 137 36.27 -4.71 -0.63
N ALA A 138 35.76 -5.94 -0.68
CA ALA A 138 35.18 -6.54 -1.88
C ALA A 138 33.64 -6.57 -1.77
N ILE A 139 33.01 -5.41 -1.80
CA ILE A 139 31.54 -5.32 -1.79
C ILE A 139 31.02 -5.53 -3.21
N ASP A 140 30.31 -6.64 -3.44
CA ASP A 140 29.55 -6.82 -4.67
C ASP A 140 28.30 -5.93 -4.66
N GLN A 141 28.34 -4.86 -5.45
CA GLN A 141 27.25 -3.90 -5.57
C GLN A 141 25.96 -4.52 -6.11
N ASN A 142 26.06 -5.55 -6.97
CA ASN A 142 24.89 -6.27 -7.48
C ASN A 142 24.25 -7.12 -6.37
N ALA A 143 25.08 -7.81 -5.57
CA ALA A 143 24.60 -8.58 -4.43
C ALA A 143 23.92 -7.69 -3.37
N THR A 144 24.44 -6.48 -3.16
CA THR A 144 23.87 -5.49 -2.23
C THR A 144 22.52 -4.97 -2.72
N LEU A 145 22.39 -4.68 -4.02
CA LEU A 145 21.12 -4.27 -4.63
C LEU A 145 20.07 -5.40 -4.54
N MET A 146 20.47 -6.64 -4.86
CA MET A 146 19.60 -7.82 -4.74
C MET A 146 19.17 -8.06 -3.29
N LEU A 147 20.07 -7.85 -2.32
CA LEU A 147 19.75 -7.95 -0.90
C LEU A 147 18.66 -6.96 -0.49
N GLY A 148 18.70 -5.72 -1.01
CA GLY A 148 17.64 -4.74 -0.77
C GLY A 148 16.26 -5.21 -1.28
N ALA A 149 16.21 -5.71 -2.52
CA ALA A 149 14.96 -6.26 -3.08
C ALA A 149 14.44 -7.48 -2.30
N LEU A 150 15.34 -8.40 -1.95
CA LEU A 150 15.00 -9.59 -1.16
C LEU A 150 14.56 -9.26 0.26
N THR A 151 15.10 -8.20 0.87
CA THR A 151 14.67 -7.71 2.19
C THR A 151 13.20 -7.29 2.18
N THR A 152 12.76 -6.60 1.13
CA THR A 152 11.33 -6.22 0.96
C THR A 152 10.45 -7.46 0.83
N MET A 153 10.85 -8.44 0.01
CA MET A 153 10.09 -9.68 -0.17
C MET A 153 10.05 -10.54 1.11
N ALA A 154 11.17 -10.68 1.81
CA ALA A 154 11.24 -11.39 3.09
C ALA A 154 10.36 -10.71 4.15
N SER A 155 10.36 -9.38 4.21
CA SER A 155 9.48 -8.62 5.11
C SER A 155 7.99 -8.83 4.79
N ALA A 156 7.63 -8.90 3.51
CA ALA A 156 6.27 -9.22 3.09
C ALA A 156 5.86 -10.64 3.52
N VAL A 157 6.75 -11.64 3.37
CA VAL A 157 6.52 -13.01 3.85
C VAL A 157 6.32 -13.04 5.37
N VAL A 158 7.20 -12.41 6.15
CA VAL A 158 7.05 -12.35 7.61
C VAL A 158 5.73 -11.67 8.00
N SER A 159 5.39 -10.56 7.35
CA SER A 159 4.14 -9.84 7.59
C SER A 159 2.89 -10.68 7.26
N TYR A 160 2.96 -11.48 6.20
CA TYR A 160 1.89 -12.42 5.84
C TYR A 160 1.59 -13.41 6.97
N TRP A 161 2.63 -14.03 7.55
CA TRP A 161 2.48 -15.03 8.61
C TRP A 161 2.13 -14.41 9.97
N VAL A 162 2.79 -13.31 10.38
CA VAL A 162 2.50 -12.62 11.65
C VAL A 162 1.08 -12.03 11.64
N GLY A 163 0.68 -11.40 10.53
CA GLY A 163 -0.67 -10.86 10.37
C GLY A 163 -1.76 -11.93 10.38
N SER A 164 -1.46 -13.14 9.89
CA SER A 164 -2.36 -14.29 9.96
C SER A 164 -2.62 -14.74 11.40
N SER A 165 -1.56 -14.81 12.22
CA SER A 165 -1.66 -15.18 13.63
C SER A 165 -2.44 -14.17 14.47
N ALA A 166 -2.17 -12.87 14.28
CA ALA A 166 -2.87 -11.80 15.00
C ALA A 166 -4.37 -11.73 14.62
N GLY A 167 -4.69 -11.90 13.34
CA GLY A 167 -6.08 -11.94 12.86
C GLY A 167 -6.86 -13.13 13.42
N SER A 168 -6.22 -14.30 13.55
CA SER A 168 -6.85 -15.49 14.14
C SER A 168 -7.18 -15.27 15.62
N ALA A 169 -6.23 -14.73 16.40
CA ALA A 169 -6.45 -14.42 17.82
C ALA A 169 -7.59 -13.40 18.07
N ALA A 170 -7.74 -12.41 17.18
CA ALA A 170 -8.83 -11.43 17.26
C ALA A 170 -10.21 -12.07 17.01
N LYS A 171 -10.30 -12.98 16.03
CA LYS A 171 -11.53 -13.73 15.74
C LYS A 171 -11.93 -14.64 16.91
N ASP A 172 -10.97 -15.37 17.49
CA ASP A 172 -11.23 -16.24 18.65
C ASP A 172 -11.74 -15.47 19.87
N LYS A 173 -11.25 -14.24 20.07
CA LYS A 173 -11.71 -13.36 21.15
C LYS A 173 -13.15 -12.87 20.95
N LEU A 174 -13.59 -12.67 19.70
CA LEU A 174 -14.96 -12.26 19.36
C LEU A 174 -15.95 -13.42 19.49
N LEU A 175 -15.54 -14.65 19.12
CA LEU A 175 -16.38 -15.85 19.18
C LEU A 175 -16.54 -16.44 20.60
N ARG A 176 -15.71 -16.01 21.57
CA ARG A 176 -15.79 -16.43 22.99
C ARG A 176 -16.59 -15.47 23.88
N LYS A 177 -17.30 -14.49 23.30
CA LYS A 177 -18.29 -13.66 24.00
C LYS A 177 -19.69 -14.16 23.69
#